data_AF-A0A160T1L8-F1
#
_entry.id   AF-A0A160T1L8-F1
#
_cell.length_a   1.000
_cell.length_b   1.000
_cell.length_c   1.000
_cell.angle_alpha   90.00
_cell.angle_beta   90.00
_cell.angle_gamma   90.00
#
_symmetry.space_group_name_H-M   'P 1'
#
loop_
_entity.id
_entity.type
_entity.pdbx_description
1 polymer ?
#
loop_
_entity_poly.entity_id
_entity_poly.type
_entity_poly.pdbx_seq_one_letter_code
_entity_poly.pdbx_strand_id
1 'polypeptide(L)'
;MTYQQSEIHSRPTVTILALVLFVVIGVLTAAVGEWQFSVLIRGDWANLYGSMVFNAVYLTGAFVVTRVIFRLIPRRKLAFLLCAGLAAVCGLLVEWFLIGNSPWGNPQASQIGMAAYWACMVIVPLIVVETDPRLRPLKRHIALYAFIYTALAVVGQWLLPTAEWQFGYHIWLVIVGYLGLLGLCVMGYLRFPLITRTEVYQ
;
A
#
# COMPACT_ATOMS: atom_id res chain seq x y z
N MET A 1 28.11 -26.77 -35.56
CA MET A 1 27.12 -25.70 -35.81
C MET A 1 26.46 -25.35 -34.50
N THR A 2 26.95 -24.31 -33.85
CA THR A 2 26.57 -23.93 -32.49
C THR A 2 25.44 -22.91 -32.59
N TYR A 3 24.23 -23.30 -32.22
CA TYR A 3 23.08 -22.39 -32.13
C TYR A 3 23.32 -21.46 -30.93
N GLN A 4 23.90 -20.30 -31.21
CA GLN A 4 24.03 -19.22 -30.24
C GLN A 4 22.66 -18.50 -30.20
N GLN A 5 21.75 -19.00 -29.36
CA GLN A 5 20.52 -18.29 -29.02
C GLN A 5 20.93 -17.00 -28.31
N SER A 6 20.87 -15.89 -29.06
CA SER A 6 20.88 -14.55 -28.50
C SER A 6 19.62 -14.38 -27.67
N GLU A 7 19.68 -14.71 -26.38
CA GLU A 7 18.68 -14.28 -25.42
C GLU A 7 18.67 -12.75 -25.42
N ILE A 8 17.70 -12.19 -26.12
CA ILE A 8 17.34 -10.77 -26.04
C ILE A 8 16.98 -10.54 -24.58
N HIS A 9 17.95 -9.99 -23.87
CA HIS A 9 17.89 -9.66 -22.47
C HIS A 9 16.83 -8.56 -22.29
N SER A 10 15.56 -8.96 -22.15
CA SER A 10 14.45 -8.06 -21.92
C SER A 10 14.65 -7.41 -20.57
N ARG A 11 15.33 -6.25 -20.56
CA ARG A 11 15.29 -5.31 -19.45
C ARG A 11 13.82 -5.17 -19.07
N PRO A 12 13.43 -5.24 -17.78
CA PRO A 12 12.07 -4.98 -17.40
C PRO A 12 11.75 -3.54 -17.81
N THR A 13 11.11 -3.40 -18.97
CA THR A 13 10.58 -2.14 -19.46
C THR A 13 9.54 -1.72 -18.44
N VAL A 14 9.71 -0.52 -17.89
CA VAL A 14 8.69 0.12 -17.08
C VAL A 14 7.50 0.31 -18.02
N THR A 15 6.51 -0.57 -17.93
CA THR A 15 5.31 -0.45 -18.76
C THR A 15 4.41 0.63 -18.15
N ILE A 16 3.81 1.44 -19.02
CA ILE A 16 2.76 2.40 -18.63
C ILE A 16 1.65 1.66 -17.86
N LEU A 17 1.34 0.43 -18.27
CA LEU A 17 0.39 -0.44 -17.58
C LEU A 17 0.79 -0.70 -16.12
N ALA A 18 2.07 -0.98 -15.84
CA ALA A 18 2.52 -1.22 -14.47
C ALA A 18 2.42 0.05 -13.61
N LEU A 19 2.66 1.24 -14.18
CA LEU A 19 2.45 2.51 -13.48
C LEU A 19 0.96 2.73 -13.19
N VAL A 20 0.10 2.59 -14.20
CA VAL A 20 -1.35 2.77 -14.05
C VAL A 20 -1.92 1.81 -13.02
N LEU A 21 -1.57 0.52 -13.09
CA LEU A 21 -2.00 -0.47 -12.09
C LEU A 21 -1.48 -0.13 -10.69
N PHE A 22 -0.24 0.32 -10.58
CA PHE A 22 0.31 0.71 -9.29
C PHE A 22 -0.47 1.87 -8.67
N VAL A 23 -0.75 2.91 -9.46
CA VAL A 23 -1.51 4.08 -8.99
C VAL A 23 -2.95 3.70 -8.65
N VAL A 24 -3.65 2.99 -9.53
CA VAL A 24 -5.05 2.59 -9.31
C VAL A 24 -5.19 1.72 -8.07
N ILE A 25 -4.35 0.70 -7.91
CA ILE A 25 -4.41 -0.19 -6.74
C ILE A 25 -4.04 0.55 -5.46
N GLY A 26 -3.04 1.46 -5.51
CA GLY A 26 -2.69 2.28 -4.35
C GLY A 26 -3.82 3.22 -3.96
N VAL A 27 -4.46 3.90 -4.92
CA VAL A 27 -5.61 4.78 -4.67
C VAL A 27 -6.79 3.99 -4.11
N LEU A 28 -7.09 2.80 -4.65
CA LEU A 28 -8.14 1.93 -4.09
C LEU A 28 -7.81 1.45 -2.68
N THR A 29 -6.53 1.20 -2.39
CA THR A 29 -6.08 0.83 -1.04
C THR A 29 -6.28 1.98 -0.07
N ALA A 30 -6.02 3.22 -0.49
CA ALA A 30 -6.24 4.42 0.30
C ALA A 30 -7.73 4.75 0.48
N ALA A 31 -8.53 4.55 -0.58
CA ALA A 31 -9.92 4.94 -0.65
C ALA A 31 -10.77 4.39 0.49
N VAL A 32 -10.50 3.17 0.97
CA VAL A 32 -11.29 2.57 2.06
C VAL A 32 -11.08 3.30 3.39
N GLY A 33 -9.84 3.68 3.72
CA GLY A 33 -9.54 4.48 4.91
C GLY A 33 -10.06 5.92 4.79
N GLU A 34 -9.83 6.53 3.63
CA GLU A 34 -10.27 7.89 3.33
C GLU A 34 -11.79 8.03 3.29
N TRP A 35 -12.50 7.02 2.78
CA TRP A 35 -13.95 6.98 2.78
C TRP A 35 -14.51 6.90 4.20
N GLN A 36 -13.95 6.03 5.06
CA GLN A 36 -14.36 5.97 6.46
C GLN A 36 -14.13 7.29 7.18
N PHE A 37 -12.94 7.89 7.02
CA PHE A 37 -12.60 9.12 7.73
C PHE A 37 -13.32 10.36 7.18
N SER A 38 -13.30 10.56 5.86
CA SER A 38 -13.84 11.76 5.23
C SER A 38 -15.36 11.70 5.12
N VAL A 39 -15.92 10.56 4.73
CA VAL A 39 -17.36 10.45 4.46
C VAL A 39 -18.11 9.94 5.68
N LEU A 40 -17.74 8.77 6.20
CA LEU A 40 -18.55 8.15 7.27
C LEU A 40 -18.45 8.90 8.59
N ILE A 41 -17.26 9.40 8.94
CA ILE A 41 -17.04 10.15 10.17
C ILE A 41 -17.35 11.64 10.01
N ARG A 42 -16.90 12.27 8.91
CA ARG A 42 -16.95 13.73 8.74
C ARG A 42 -18.04 14.25 7.80
N GLY A 43 -18.65 13.38 6.99
CA GLY A 43 -19.64 13.79 5.98
C GLY A 43 -19.07 14.66 4.85
N ASP A 44 -17.76 14.69 4.67
CA ASP A 44 -17.04 15.56 3.73
C ASP A 44 -16.54 14.79 2.51
N TRP A 45 -17.35 14.83 1.45
CA TRP A 45 -17.00 14.25 0.15
C TRP A 45 -15.87 15.00 -0.57
N ALA A 46 -15.75 16.32 -0.36
CA ALA A 46 -14.72 17.12 -1.01
C ALA A 46 -13.34 16.69 -0.50
N ASN A 47 -13.22 16.41 0.80
CA ASN A 47 -11.99 15.89 1.38
C ASN A 47 -11.61 14.51 0.78
N LEU A 48 -12.58 13.61 0.58
CA LEU A 48 -12.32 12.34 -0.09
C LEU A 48 -11.78 12.54 -1.52
N TYR A 49 -12.44 13.37 -2.34
CA TYR A 49 -11.97 13.61 -3.71
C TYR A 49 -10.58 14.25 -3.75
N GLY A 50 -10.35 15.24 -2.88
CA GLY A 50 -9.04 15.89 -2.74
C GLY A 50 -7.95 14.88 -2.37
N SER A 51 -8.21 14.02 -1.39
CA SER A 51 -7.24 13.01 -0.97
C SER A 51 -6.98 11.95 -2.04
N MET A 52 -7.99 11.55 -2.84
CA MET A 52 -7.78 10.63 -3.96
C MET A 52 -6.85 11.21 -5.03
N VAL A 53 -7.02 12.49 -5.39
CA VAL A 53 -6.13 13.16 -6.36
C VAL A 53 -4.72 13.28 -5.80
N PHE A 54 -4.59 13.73 -4.55
CA PHE A 54 -3.30 13.84 -3.88
C PHE A 54 -2.56 12.50 -3.81
N ASN A 55 -3.27 11.43 -3.41
CA ASN A 55 -2.72 10.08 -3.34
C ASN A 55 -2.27 9.57 -4.72
N ALA A 56 -3.00 9.89 -5.80
CA ALA A 56 -2.58 9.52 -7.15
C ALA A 56 -1.26 10.20 -7.57
N VAL A 57 -1.10 11.49 -7.26
CA VAL A 57 0.14 12.23 -7.50
C VAL A 57 1.29 11.65 -6.66
N TYR A 58 1.06 11.44 -5.36
CA TYR A 58 2.03 10.81 -4.47
C TYR A 58 2.48 9.43 -4.99
N LEU A 59 1.54 8.58 -5.41
CA LEU A 59 1.82 7.23 -5.89
C LEU A 59 2.61 7.20 -7.20
N THR A 60 2.45 8.22 -8.03
CA THR A 60 3.27 8.38 -9.24
C THR A 60 4.75 8.57 -8.88
N GLY A 61 5.04 9.40 -7.87
CA GLY A 61 6.39 9.56 -7.33
C GLY A 61 6.89 8.30 -6.62
N ALA A 62 6.06 7.69 -5.78
CA ALA A 62 6.41 6.46 -5.07
C ALA A 62 6.75 5.31 -6.02
N PHE A 63 6.04 5.20 -7.16
CA PHE A 63 6.38 4.22 -8.18
C PHE A 63 7.81 4.39 -8.69
N VAL A 64 8.24 5.62 -9.02
CA VAL A 64 9.61 5.87 -9.48
C VAL A 64 10.62 5.48 -8.40
N VAL A 65 10.37 5.88 -7.16
CA VAL A 65 11.26 5.58 -6.02
C VAL A 65 11.39 4.08 -5.79
N THR A 66 10.29 3.32 -5.79
CA THR A 66 10.34 1.86 -5.63
C THR A 66 11.15 1.20 -6.75
N ARG A 67 11.01 1.67 -8.01
CA ARG A 67 11.83 1.16 -9.12
C ARG A 67 13.31 1.46 -8.94
N VAL A 68 13.68 2.62 -8.42
CA VAL A 68 15.07 2.97 -8.10
C VAL A 68 15.61 2.05 -7.00
N ILE A 69 14.87 1.85 -5.91
CA ILE A 69 15.27 0.98 -4.79
C ILE A 69 15.52 -0.46 -5.28
N PHE A 70 14.59 -1.04 -6.03
CA PHE A 70 14.73 -2.40 -6.56
C PHE A 70 15.84 -2.55 -7.61
N ARG A 71 16.28 -1.44 -8.24
CA ARG A 71 17.45 -1.44 -9.13
C ARG A 71 18.77 -1.38 -8.35
N LEU A 72 18.81 -0.60 -7.26
CA LEU A 72 20.03 -0.35 -6.49
C LEU A 72 20.30 -1.43 -5.43
N ILE A 73 19.25 -2.08 -4.90
CA ILE A 73 19.37 -3.05 -3.82
C ILE A 73 19.25 -4.49 -4.36
N PRO A 74 20.33 -5.30 -4.35
CA PRO A 74 20.32 -6.64 -4.93
C PRO A 74 19.38 -7.61 -4.20
N ARG A 75 19.22 -7.41 -2.89
CA ARG A 75 18.40 -8.26 -2.02
C ARG A 75 16.93 -7.80 -2.09
N ARG A 76 16.11 -8.47 -2.91
CA ARG A 76 14.68 -8.10 -3.12
C ARG A 76 13.87 -7.99 -1.82
N LYS A 77 14.14 -8.84 -0.81
CA LYS A 77 13.48 -8.76 0.50
C LYS A 77 13.84 -7.47 1.25
N LEU A 78 15.12 -7.08 1.22
CA LEU A 78 15.57 -5.82 1.80
C LEU A 78 14.98 -4.62 1.03
N ALA A 79 15.01 -4.67 -0.31
CA ALA A 79 14.41 -3.63 -1.15
C ALA A 79 12.93 -3.39 -0.81
N PHE A 80 12.16 -4.47 -0.62
CA PHE A 80 10.76 -4.40 -0.21
C PHE A 80 10.58 -3.78 1.17
N LEU A 81 11.36 -4.21 2.17
CA LEU A 81 11.31 -3.64 3.52
C LEU A 81 11.69 -2.16 3.54
N LEU A 82 12.68 -1.75 2.73
CA LEU A 82 13.03 -0.36 2.56
C LEU A 82 11.90 0.44 1.94
N CYS A 83 11.20 -0.09 0.93
CA CYS A 83 10.03 0.57 0.36
C CYS A 83 8.92 0.73 1.41
N ALA A 84 8.65 -0.29 2.21
CA ALA A 84 7.67 -0.23 3.30
C ALA A 84 8.03 0.84 4.34
N GLY A 85 9.28 0.81 4.83
CA GLY A 85 9.77 1.74 5.84
C GLY A 85 9.85 3.18 5.34
N LEU A 86 10.34 3.40 4.12
CA LEU A 86 10.39 4.74 3.52
C LEU A 86 8.98 5.28 3.27
N ALA A 87 8.05 4.46 2.78
CA ALA A 87 6.66 4.88 2.60
C ALA A 87 6.01 5.27 3.94
N ALA A 88 6.24 4.49 5.01
CA ALA A 88 5.76 4.82 6.35
C ALA A 88 6.33 6.15 6.86
N VAL A 89 7.65 6.34 6.77
CA VAL A 89 8.33 7.54 7.27
C VAL A 89 7.94 8.78 6.44
N CYS A 90 8.05 8.71 5.11
CA CYS A 90 7.66 9.82 4.24
C CYS A 90 6.18 10.17 4.40
N GLY A 91 5.32 9.16 4.54
CA GLY A 91 3.91 9.36 4.84
C GLY A 91 3.67 10.09 6.16
N LEU A 92 4.36 9.70 7.23
CA LEU A 92 4.32 10.43 8.50
C LEU A 92 4.80 11.88 8.34
N LEU A 93 5.84 12.14 7.55
CA LEU A 93 6.27 13.52 7.27
C LEU A 93 5.16 14.32 6.57
N VAL A 94 4.42 13.70 5.63
CA VAL A 94 3.25 14.33 5.00
C VAL A 94 2.17 14.62 6.05
N GLU A 95 1.85 13.66 6.91
CA GLU A 95 0.88 13.85 7.99
C GLU A 95 1.28 14.99 8.93
N TRP A 96 2.56 15.06 9.31
CA TRP A 96 3.03 16.01 10.30
C TRP A 96 3.13 17.43 9.77
N PHE A 97 3.63 17.59 8.55
CA PHE A 97 3.98 18.90 8.01
C PHE A 97 2.98 19.46 7.00
N LEU A 98 2.23 18.59 6.28
CA LEU A 98 1.26 19.03 5.28
C LEU A 98 -0.18 18.95 5.82
N ILE A 99 -0.50 17.91 6.60
CA ILE A 99 -1.87 17.68 7.09
C ILE A 99 -2.06 18.23 8.52
N GLY A 100 -1.01 18.22 9.35
CA GLY A 100 -1.05 18.72 10.73
C GLY A 100 -1.37 17.66 11.80
N ASN A 101 -1.25 16.37 11.49
CA ASN A 101 -1.46 15.25 12.41
C ASN A 101 -0.20 14.84 13.20
N SER A 102 0.68 15.80 13.48
CA SER A 102 1.92 15.52 14.22
C SER A 102 1.64 15.12 15.67
N PRO A 103 2.51 14.34 16.33
CA PRO A 103 2.35 13.98 17.74
C PRO A 103 2.26 15.17 18.69
N TRP A 104 2.87 16.31 18.32
CA TRP A 104 2.86 17.54 19.10
C TRP A 104 1.67 18.47 18.78
N GLY A 105 1.11 18.38 17.57
CA GLY A 105 -0.06 19.17 17.16
C GLY A 105 -1.40 18.46 17.40
N ASN A 106 -1.42 17.14 17.20
CA ASN A 106 -2.58 16.28 17.40
C ASN A 106 -2.14 14.96 18.09
N PRO A 107 -1.95 14.96 19.42
CA PRO A 107 -1.50 13.78 20.17
C PRO A 107 -2.46 12.58 20.10
N GLN A 108 -3.73 12.82 19.74
CA GLN A 108 -4.75 11.78 19.61
C GLN A 108 -4.69 11.05 18.27
N ALA A 109 -3.95 11.58 17.28
CA ALA A 109 -3.78 10.93 15.99
C ALA A 109 -2.92 9.67 16.13
N SER A 110 -3.43 8.53 15.63
CA SER A 110 -2.71 7.26 15.66
C SER A 110 -1.55 7.26 14.67
N GLN A 111 -0.35 7.56 15.17
CA GLN A 111 0.89 7.58 14.38
C GLN A 111 1.18 6.22 13.75
N ILE A 112 0.95 5.14 14.50
CA ILE A 112 1.16 3.78 14.02
C ILE A 112 0.15 3.41 12.91
N GLY A 113 -1.11 3.87 13.04
CA GLY A 113 -2.13 3.66 12.03
C GLY A 113 -1.81 4.41 10.73
N MET A 114 -1.41 5.68 10.84
CA MET A 114 -1.00 6.48 9.69
C MET A 114 0.23 5.88 9.00
N ALA A 115 1.27 5.51 9.76
CA ALA A 115 2.44 4.84 9.21
C ALA A 115 2.07 3.57 8.42
N ALA A 116 1.16 2.75 8.96
CA ALA A 116 0.69 1.54 8.31
C ALA A 116 -0.14 1.83 7.05
N TYR A 117 -1.02 2.83 7.09
CA TYR A 117 -1.78 3.32 5.95
C TYR A 117 -0.85 3.72 4.79
N TRP A 118 0.11 4.60 5.07
CA TRP A 118 1.07 5.10 4.10
C TRP A 118 1.96 4.00 3.53
N ALA A 119 2.40 3.05 4.36
CA ALA A 119 3.11 1.87 3.89
C ALA A 119 2.26 1.02 2.95
N CYS A 120 1.03 0.68 3.36
CA CYS A 120 0.11 -0.15 2.57
C CYS A 120 -0.20 0.45 1.21
N MET A 121 -0.41 1.77 1.16
CA MET A 121 -0.68 2.49 -0.09
C MET A 121 0.42 2.27 -1.14
N VAL A 122 1.66 2.03 -0.71
CA VAL A 122 2.80 1.76 -1.61
C VAL A 122 3.05 0.25 -1.81
N ILE A 123 3.04 -0.55 -0.75
CA ILE A 123 3.47 -1.97 -0.85
C ILE A 123 2.39 -2.89 -1.43
N VAL A 124 1.11 -2.57 -1.24
CA VAL A 124 0.01 -3.36 -1.85
C VAL A 124 0.09 -3.29 -3.37
N PRO A 125 0.11 -2.11 -4.01
CA PRO A 125 0.29 -2.04 -5.46
C PRO A 125 1.63 -2.61 -5.90
N LEU A 126 2.72 -2.44 -5.12
CA LEU A 126 4.02 -3.03 -5.43
C LEU A 126 3.94 -4.57 -5.56
N ILE A 127 3.25 -5.24 -4.63
CA ILE A 127 3.04 -6.70 -4.69
C ILE A 127 2.16 -7.06 -5.89
N VAL A 128 1.09 -6.30 -6.14
CA VAL A 128 0.14 -6.60 -7.21
C VAL A 128 0.78 -6.49 -8.60
N VAL A 129 1.63 -5.48 -8.83
CA VAL A 129 2.32 -5.29 -10.13
C VAL A 129 3.50 -6.23 -10.35
N GLU A 130 3.98 -6.92 -9.31
CA GLU A 130 5.08 -7.87 -9.43
C GLU A 130 4.64 -9.09 -10.26
N THR A 131 5.43 -9.51 -11.24
CA THR A 131 5.03 -10.58 -12.17
C THR A 131 5.36 -11.98 -11.66
N ASP A 132 6.08 -12.10 -10.53
CA ASP A 132 6.46 -13.38 -9.94
C ASP A 132 5.22 -14.23 -9.61
N PRO A 133 5.03 -15.40 -10.26
CA PRO A 133 3.89 -16.28 -10.01
C PRO A 133 3.80 -16.78 -8.56
N ARG A 134 4.91 -16.84 -7.83
CA ARG A 134 4.95 -17.29 -6.42
C ARG A 134 4.18 -16.34 -5.50
N LEU A 135 3.97 -15.09 -5.90
CA LEU A 135 3.17 -14.11 -5.15
C LEU A 135 1.66 -14.24 -5.38
N ARG A 136 1.20 -15.09 -6.32
CA ARG A 136 -0.25 -15.26 -6.60
C ARG A 136 -1.07 -15.61 -5.35
N PRO A 137 -0.64 -16.50 -4.44
CA PRO A 137 -1.37 -16.75 -3.20
C PRO A 137 -1.48 -15.48 -2.36
N LEU A 138 -0.38 -14.73 -2.19
CA LEU A 138 -0.39 -13.48 -1.41
C LEU A 138 -1.37 -12.45 -2.00
N LYS A 139 -1.39 -12.27 -3.33
CA LYS A 139 -2.33 -11.38 -4.01
C LYS A 139 -3.79 -11.75 -3.73
N ARG A 140 -4.12 -13.06 -3.72
CA ARG A 140 -5.46 -13.53 -3.35
C ARG A 140 -5.81 -13.22 -1.90
N HIS A 141 -4.86 -13.41 -0.97
CA HIS A 141 -5.08 -13.06 0.44
C HIS A 141 -5.26 -11.56 0.62
N ILE A 142 -4.50 -10.73 -0.08
CA ILE A 142 -4.67 -9.27 -0.07
C ILE A 142 -6.06 -8.88 -0.58
N ALA A 143 -6.50 -9.46 -1.72
CA ALA A 143 -7.82 -9.18 -2.28
C ALA A 143 -8.96 -9.62 -1.35
N LEU A 144 -8.85 -10.81 -0.77
CA LEU A 144 -9.82 -11.31 0.21
C LEU A 144 -9.84 -10.44 1.47
N TYR A 145 -8.66 -10.04 1.96
CA TYR A 145 -8.55 -9.13 3.10
C TYR A 145 -9.24 -7.79 2.81
N ALA A 146 -8.95 -7.19 1.66
CA ALA A 146 -9.56 -5.92 1.24
C ALA A 146 -11.09 -6.04 1.14
N PHE A 147 -11.60 -7.15 0.59
CA PHE A 147 -13.04 -7.42 0.52
C PHE A 147 -13.66 -7.52 1.92
N ILE A 148 -13.10 -8.35 2.80
CA ILE A 148 -13.60 -8.54 4.17
C ILE A 148 -13.53 -7.21 4.95
N TYR A 149 -12.41 -6.51 4.87
CA TYR A 149 -12.21 -5.22 5.52
C TYR A 149 -13.25 -4.18 5.08
N THR A 150 -13.50 -4.07 3.77
CA THR A 150 -14.50 -3.14 3.22
C THR A 150 -15.91 -3.55 3.65
N ALA A 151 -16.23 -4.85 3.62
CA ALA A 151 -17.52 -5.36 4.08
C ALA A 151 -17.76 -5.06 5.57
N LEU A 152 -16.73 -5.23 6.41
CA LEU A 152 -16.79 -4.86 7.83
C LEU A 152 -17.05 -3.36 8.00
N ALA A 153 -16.36 -2.50 7.25
CA ALA A 153 -16.59 -1.06 7.31
C ALA A 153 -18.05 -0.70 6.99
N VAL A 154 -18.61 -1.27 5.91
CA VAL A 154 -20.03 -1.07 5.56
C VAL A 154 -20.94 -1.59 6.69
N VAL A 155 -20.75 -2.83 7.13
CA VAL A 155 -21.59 -3.47 8.15
C VAL A 155 -21.58 -2.68 9.46
N GLY A 156 -20.41 -2.22 9.90
CA GLY A 156 -20.29 -1.41 11.12
C GLY A 156 -21.04 -0.10 11.03
N GLN A 157 -21.00 0.58 9.87
CA GLN A 157 -21.76 1.82 9.67
C GLN A 157 -23.27 1.61 9.82
N TRP A 158 -23.80 0.46 9.36
CA TRP A 158 -25.24 0.16 9.42
C TRP A 158 -25.71 -0.43 10.75
N LEU A 159 -24.86 -1.18 11.45
CA LEU A 159 -25.25 -1.90 12.67
C LEU A 159 -25.05 -1.07 13.94
N LEU A 160 -24.17 -0.07 13.94
CA LEU A 160 -23.85 0.69 15.14
C LEU A 160 -24.87 1.80 15.39
N PRO A 161 -25.47 1.88 16.60
CA PRO A 161 -26.67 2.67 16.84
C PRO A 161 -26.43 4.17 17.05
N THR A 162 -25.21 4.59 17.41
CA THR A 162 -24.90 6.00 17.66
C THR A 162 -23.63 6.44 16.95
N ALA A 163 -23.54 7.74 16.69
CA ALA A 163 -22.40 8.37 16.04
C ALA A 163 -21.08 8.16 16.82
N GLU A 164 -21.13 8.11 18.16
CA GLU A 164 -19.96 7.88 19.01
C GLU A 164 -19.40 6.46 18.82
N TRP A 165 -20.26 5.45 18.76
CA TRP A 165 -19.86 4.08 18.49
C TRP A 165 -19.32 3.92 17.06
N GLN A 166 -19.96 4.56 16.08
CA GLN A 166 -19.49 4.58 14.68
C GLN A 166 -18.10 5.22 14.57
N PHE A 167 -17.90 6.36 15.22
CA PHE A 167 -16.62 7.06 15.26
C PHE A 167 -15.50 6.17 15.81
N GLY A 168 -15.69 5.61 17.01
CA GLY A 168 -14.71 4.72 17.62
C GLY A 168 -14.43 3.49 16.77
N TYR A 169 -15.49 2.86 16.24
CA TYR A 169 -15.38 1.69 15.38
C TYR A 169 -14.54 1.96 14.14
N HIS A 170 -14.85 3.02 13.38
CA HIS A 170 -14.14 3.32 12.13
C HIS A 170 -12.67 3.68 12.37
N ILE A 171 -12.36 4.41 13.45
CA ILE A 171 -10.96 4.70 13.80
C ILE A 171 -10.19 3.40 14.08
N TRP A 172 -10.72 2.54 14.95
CA TRP A 172 -10.05 1.30 15.30
C TRP A 172 -9.99 0.32 14.13
N LEU A 173 -11.04 0.27 13.30
CA LEU A 173 -11.07 -0.56 12.12
C LEU A 173 -10.00 -0.11 11.11
N VAL A 174 -9.81 1.19 10.89
CA VAL A 174 -8.71 1.71 10.05
C VAL A 174 -7.35 1.32 10.62
N ILE A 175 -7.10 1.56 11.92
CA ILE A 175 -5.81 1.26 12.55
C ILE A 175 -5.49 -0.23 12.44
N VAL A 176 -6.40 -1.09 12.90
CA VAL A 176 -6.22 -2.55 12.90
C VAL A 176 -6.21 -3.09 11.46
N GLY A 177 -7.03 -2.54 10.58
CA GLY A 177 -7.12 -2.91 9.18
C GLY A 177 -5.81 -2.70 8.42
N TYR A 178 -5.22 -1.51 8.52
CA TYR A 178 -3.95 -1.24 7.84
C TYR A 178 -2.76 -1.94 8.53
N LEU A 179 -2.79 -2.12 9.85
CA LEU A 179 -1.75 -2.92 10.54
C LEU A 179 -1.81 -4.39 10.14
N GLY A 180 -3.01 -4.96 10.07
CA GLY A 180 -3.23 -6.34 9.63
C GLY A 180 -2.81 -6.53 8.17
N LEU A 181 -3.18 -5.59 7.29
CA LEU A 181 -2.79 -5.61 5.88
C LEU A 181 -1.27 -5.46 5.70
N LEU A 182 -0.63 -4.56 6.44
CA LEU A 182 0.83 -4.39 6.45
C LEU A 182 1.53 -5.68 6.91
N GLY A 183 1.05 -6.26 8.01
CA GLY A 183 1.57 -7.52 8.53
C GLY A 183 1.41 -8.66 7.53
N LEU A 184 0.25 -8.79 6.89
CA LEU A 184 0.00 -9.76 5.83
C LEU A 184 0.96 -9.58 4.65
N CYS A 185 1.14 -8.34 4.19
CA CYS A 185 2.04 -8.02 3.07
C CYS A 185 3.49 -8.34 3.40
N VAL A 186 3.99 -7.88 4.56
CA VAL A 186 5.38 -8.08 4.98
C VAL A 186 5.67 -9.56 5.24
N MET A 187 4.87 -10.21 6.08
CA MET A 187 5.09 -11.62 6.42
C MET A 187 4.89 -12.52 5.20
N GLY A 188 3.88 -12.22 4.36
CA GLY A 188 3.66 -12.91 3.11
C GLY A 188 4.85 -12.80 2.19
N TYR A 189 5.31 -11.58 1.90
CA TYR A 189 6.42 -11.34 0.98
C TYR A 189 7.75 -11.95 1.46
N LEU A 190 8.02 -11.92 2.77
CA LEU A 190 9.26 -12.48 3.34
C LEU A 190 9.30 -14.02 3.32
N ARG A 191 8.13 -14.68 3.36
CA ARG A 191 8.02 -16.15 3.36
C ARG A 191 8.25 -16.78 1.99
N PHE A 192 7.97 -16.08 0.89
CA PHE A 192 8.18 -16.65 -0.44
C PHE A 192 9.66 -16.52 -0.88
N PRO A 193 10.30 -17.60 -1.34
CA PRO A 193 11.59 -17.50 -1.99
C PRO A 193 11.38 -16.80 -3.34
N LEU A 194 11.89 -15.58 -3.49
CA LEU A 194 11.87 -14.86 -4.76
C LEU A 194 13.08 -15.29 -5.58
N ILE A 195 12.91 -15.48 -6.88
CA ILE A 195 14.04 -15.78 -7.77
C ILE A 195 15.00 -14.59 -7.73
N THR A 196 16.19 -14.80 -7.19
CA THR A 196 17.27 -13.83 -7.27
C THR A 196 17.84 -13.86 -8.68
N ARG A 197 18.11 -12.68 -9.26
CA ARG A 197 18.62 -12.52 -10.63
C ARG A 197 19.92 -13.28 -10.90
N THR A 198 20.61 -13.72 -9.85
CA THR A 198 21.84 -14.53 -9.90
C THR A 198 21.59 -16.01 -10.19
N GLU A 199 20.39 -16.55 -9.96
CA GLU A 199 20.07 -17.97 -10.22
C GLU A 199 19.72 -18.26 -11.68
N VAL A 200 19.62 -17.23 -12.53
CA VAL A 200 19.34 -17.37 -13.97
C VAL A 200 20.63 -17.56 -14.79
N TYR A 201 21.81 -17.46 -14.15
CA TYR A 201 23.11 -17.59 -14.82
C TYR A 201 23.99 -18.73 -14.29
N GLN A 202 23.40 -19.69 -13.57
CA GLN A 202 24.02 -20.98 -13.25
C GLN A 202 23.26 -22.08 -13.97
#